data_AF-W4VFD2-F1
#
_entry.id   AF-W4VFD2-F1
#
_cell.length_a   1.000
_cell.length_b   1.000
_cell.length_c   1.000
_cell.angle_alpha   90.00
_cell.angle_beta   90.00
_cell.angle_gamma   90.00
#
_symmetry.space_group_name_H-M   'P 1'
#
loop_
_entity.id
_entity.type
_entity.pdbx_description
1 polymer ?
#
loop_
_entity_poly.entity_id
_entity_poly.type
_entity_poly.pdbx_seq_one_letter_code
_entity_poly.pdbx_strand_id
1 'polypeptide(L)'
;MYTEKGMTEWQPGQLEMKTPNKVERFLAKHNPYKKEAEAFFHAVETGDRSKILSDYEEAWHSFKVALAAEKSISEKRLVDMNEISE
;
A
#
# COMPACT_ATOMS: atom_id res chain seq x y z
N MET A 1 2.94 -11.87 -5.84
CA MET A 1 4.18 -11.44 -6.52
C MET A 1 4.94 -12.68 -6.97
N TYR A 2 5.37 -12.72 -8.23
CA TYR A 2 6.14 -13.84 -8.78
C TYR A 2 7.55 -13.35 -9.13
N THR A 3 8.56 -14.15 -8.81
CA THR A 3 9.98 -13.87 -9.08
C THR A 3 10.68 -15.17 -9.48
N GLU A 4 11.88 -15.07 -10.05
CA GLU A 4 12.70 -16.24 -10.37
C GLU A 4 13.00 -17.12 -9.15
N LYS A 5 13.03 -16.54 -7.95
CA LYS A 5 13.34 -17.24 -6.69
C LYS A 5 12.12 -17.92 -6.06
N GLY A 6 10.92 -17.62 -6.55
CA GLY A 6 9.67 -18.15 -6.02
C GLY A 6 8.51 -17.16 -6.07
N MET A 7 7.44 -17.53 -5.38
CA MET A 7 6.18 -16.81 -5.38
C MET A 7 5.81 -16.36 -3.97
N THR A 8 5.34 -15.13 -3.85
CA THR A 8 4.76 -14.58 -2.63
C THR A 8 3.26 -14.36 -2.86
N GLU A 9 2.43 -15.01 -2.05
CA GLU A 9 0.99 -14.81 -2.02
C GLU A 9 0.64 -14.00 -0.79
N TRP A 10 -0.13 -12.94 -0.98
CA TRP A 10 -0.62 -12.10 0.11
C TRP A 10 -2.14 -12.18 0.16
N GLN A 11 -2.66 -12.31 1.38
CA GLN A 11 -4.08 -12.20 1.69
C GLN A 11 -4.22 -11.39 2.99
N PRO A 12 -5.37 -10.75 3.23
CA PRO A 12 -5.62 -10.10 4.51
C PRO A 12 -5.37 -11.07 5.68
N GLY A 13 -4.45 -10.71 6.56
CA GLY A 13 -4.09 -11.53 7.72
C GLY A 13 -3.01 -12.59 7.50
N GLN A 14 -2.58 -12.85 6.26
CA GLN A 14 -1.61 -13.90 5.96
C GLN A 14 -0.71 -13.57 4.75
N LEU A 15 0.59 -13.86 4.89
CA LEU A 15 1.57 -13.84 3.82
C LEU A 15 2.17 -15.24 3.68
N GLU A 16 2.12 -15.81 2.47
CA GLU A 16 2.83 -17.04 2.14
C GLU A 16 3.99 -16.77 1.20
N MET A 17 5.16 -17.33 1.50
CA MET A 17 6.32 -17.32 0.64
C MET A 17 6.65 -18.74 0.20
N LYS A 18 6.50 -19.01 -1.09
CA LYS A 18 6.73 -20.31 -1.72
C LYS A 18 8.02 -20.26 -2.53
N THR A 19 9.03 -20.97 -2.07
CA THR A 19 10.29 -21.24 -2.79
C THR A 19 10.31 -22.71 -3.23
N PRO A 20 11.21 -23.13 -4.14
CA PRO A 20 11.28 -24.53 -4.57
C PRO A 20 11.42 -25.54 -3.43
N ASN A 21 12.05 -25.13 -2.33
CA ASN A 21 12.39 -26.03 -1.22
C ASN A 21 11.53 -25.81 0.04
N LYS A 22 10.76 -24.71 0.11
CA LYS A 22 10.08 -24.32 1.36
C LYS A 22 8.87 -23.44 1.11
N VAL A 23 7.82 -23.67 1.90
CA VAL A 23 6.70 -22.74 2.08
C VAL A 23 6.79 -22.14 3.49
N GLU A 24 6.87 -20.82 3.57
CA GLU A 24 6.83 -20.06 4.82
C GLU A 24 5.51 -19.31 4.94
N ARG A 25 4.92 -19.32 6.13
CA ARG A 25 3.65 -18.65 6.42
C ARG A 25 3.84 -17.64 7.54
N PHE A 26 3.43 -16.41 7.29
CA PHE A 26 3.44 -15.33 8.27
C PHE A 26 2.00 -14.89 8.51
N LEU A 27 1.55 -14.97 9.76
CA LEU A 27 0.22 -14.52 10.17
C LEU A 27 0.32 -13.11 10.76
N ALA A 28 -0.64 -12.25 10.41
CA ALA A 28 -0.75 -10.93 11.00
C ALA A 28 -1.06 -11.06 12.49
N LYS A 29 -0.21 -10.46 13.33
CA LYS A 29 -0.34 -10.52 14.79
C LYS A 29 -1.19 -9.37 15.36
N HIS A 30 -1.38 -8.32 14.57
CA HIS A 30 -2.01 -7.09 15.01
C HIS A 30 -3.08 -6.66 14.03
N ASN A 31 -4.11 -6.00 14.55
CA ASN A 31 -5.12 -5.35 13.72
C ASN A 31 -4.50 -4.07 13.12
N PRO A 32 -4.34 -3.99 11.78
CA PRO A 32 -3.72 -2.84 11.14
C PRO A 32 -4.50 -1.55 11.37
N TYR A 33 -5.84 -1.60 11.36
CA TYR A 33 -6.69 -0.43 11.62
C TYR A 33 -6.51 0.12 13.03
N LYS A 34 -6.35 -0.77 14.01
CA LYS A 34 -6.06 -0.36 15.38
C LYS A 34 -4.69 0.33 15.47
N LYS A 35 -3.67 -0.21 14.79
CA LYS A 35 -2.32 0.36 14.76
C LYS A 35 -2.27 1.72 14.09
N GLU A 36 -3.02 1.89 13.01
CA GLU A 36 -3.18 3.16 12.33
C GLU A 36 -3.82 4.22 13.24
N ALA A 37 -4.92 3.88 13.93
CA ALA A 37 -5.55 4.77 14.89
C ALA A 37 -4.63 5.14 16.05
N GLU A 38 -3.88 4.17 16.60
CA GLU A 38 -2.87 4.42 17.65
C GLU A 38 -1.78 5.41 17.17
N ALA A 39 -1.32 5.30 15.93
CA ALA A 39 -0.36 6.22 15.34
C ALA A 39 -0.94 7.63 15.18
N PHE A 40 -2.20 7.74 14.74
CA PHE A 40 -2.90 9.01 14.63
C PHE A 40 -3.06 9.70 15.99
N PHE A 41 -3.58 9.01 17.01
CA PHE A 41 -3.74 9.58 18.34
C PHE A 41 -2.41 10.01 18.93
N HIS A 42 -1.35 9.22 18.76
CA HIS A 42 -0.02 9.60 19.21
C HIS A 42 0.43 10.94 18.60
N ALA A 43 0.27 11.11 17.28
CA ALA A 43 0.66 12.35 16.60
C ALA A 43 -0.16 13.57 17.08
N VAL A 44 -1.45 13.37 17.39
CA VAL A 44 -2.31 14.44 17.92
C VAL A 44 -1.92 14.81 19.35
N GLU A 45 -1.63 13.83 20.20
CA GLU A 45 -1.32 14.04 21.62
C GLU A 45 0.08 14.63 21.85
N THR A 46 1.08 14.19 21.09
CA THR A 46 2.48 14.54 21.32
C THR A 46 3.04 15.53 20.30
N GLY A 47 2.34 15.74 19.18
CA GLY A 47 2.88 16.44 18.01
C GLY A 47 3.89 15.62 17.20
N ASP A 48 4.27 14.41 17.62
CA ASP A 48 5.22 13.55 16.92
C ASP A 48 4.54 12.73 15.81
N ARG A 49 4.84 13.07 14.56
CA ARG A 49 4.30 12.42 13.36
C ARG A 49 5.10 11.18 12.92
N SER A 50 6.17 10.79 13.62
CA SER A 50 7.08 9.70 13.22
C SER A 50 6.41 8.34 12.99
N LYS A 51 5.21 8.12 13.55
CA LYS A 51 4.45 6.87 13.41
C LYS A 51 3.45 6.88 12.24
N ILE A 52 3.20 8.03 11.62
CA ILE A 52 2.38 8.12 10.42
C ILE A 52 3.31 7.85 9.23
N LEU A 53 3.24 6.62 8.71
CA LEU A 53 4.09 6.20 7.59
C LEU A 53 3.51 6.58 6.22
N SER A 54 2.24 6.97 6.18
CA SER A 54 1.56 7.45 4.98
C SER A 54 0.83 8.73 5.29
N ASP A 55 1.48 9.84 4.99
CA ASP A 55 0.91 11.16 5.16
C ASP A 55 0.04 11.57 3.97
N TYR A 56 -0.44 12.80 4.01
CA TYR A 56 -1.32 13.32 2.97
C TYR A 56 -0.63 13.45 1.61
N GLU A 57 0.66 13.78 1.59
CA GLU A 57 1.44 13.95 0.37
C GLU A 57 1.58 12.60 -0.34
N GLU A 58 1.85 11.52 0.42
CA GLU A 58 1.85 10.16 -0.11
C GLU A 58 0.46 9.69 -0.56
N ALA A 59 -0.60 10.04 0.18
CA ALA A 59 -1.98 9.73 -0.20
C ALA A 59 -2.36 10.40 -1.54
N TRP A 60 -1.91 11.63 -1.78
CA TRP A 60 -2.10 12.33 -3.04
C TRP A 60 -1.42 11.61 -4.21
N HIS A 61 -0.19 11.08 -4.03
CA HIS A 61 0.46 10.26 -5.05
C HIS A 61 -0.34 9.01 -5.41
N SER A 62 -0.92 8.35 -4.41
CA SER A 62 -1.81 7.19 -4.64
C SER A 62 -3.08 7.59 -5.39
N PHE A 63 -3.68 8.73 -5.03
CA PHE A 63 -4.89 9.22 -5.68
C PHE A 63 -4.65 9.63 -7.14
N LYS A 64 -3.48 10.20 -7.48
CA LYS A 64 -3.10 10.50 -8.87
C LYS A 64 -3.17 9.26 -9.77
N VAL A 65 -2.84 8.07 -9.27
CA VAL A 65 -2.95 6.82 -10.02
C VAL A 65 -4.41 6.49 -10.34
N ALA A 66 -5.32 6.72 -9.38
CA ALA A 66 -6.76 6.51 -9.60
C ALA A 66 -7.31 7.46 -10.67
N LEU A 67 -6.92 8.74 -10.63
CA LEU A 67 -7.30 9.72 -11.66
C LEU A 67 -6.75 9.35 -13.05
N ALA A 68 -5.49 8.91 -13.13
CA ALA A 68 -4.90 8.45 -14.39
C ALA A 68 -5.64 7.23 -14.96
N ALA A 69 -6.02 6.28 -14.09
CA ALA A 69 -6.79 5.11 -14.49
C ALA A 69 -8.19 5.51 -15.01
N GLU A 70 -8.87 6.43 -14.33
CA GLU A 70 -10.17 6.95 -14.77
C GLU A 70 -10.07 7.63 -16.15
N LYS A 71 -9.07 8.52 -16.32
CA LYS A 71 -8.81 9.18 -17.61
C LYS A 71 -8.52 8.19 -18.72
N SER A 72 -7.71 7.17 -18.44
CA SER A 72 -7.37 6.09 -19.37
C SER A 72 -8.60 5.31 -19.82
N ILE A 73 -9.51 4.99 -18.90
CA ILE A 73 -10.78 4.31 -19.21
C ILE A 73 -11.66 5.19 -20.10
N SER A 74 -11.82 6.46 -19.74
CA SER A 74 -12.64 7.42 -20.47
C SER A 74 -12.15 7.64 -21.90
N GLU A 75 -10.84 7.85 -22.07
CA GLU A 75 -10.22 8.18 -23.36
C GLU A 75 -9.80 6.94 -24.18
N LYS A 76 -9.85 5.74 -23.57
CA LYS A 76 -9.44 4.46 -24.18
C LYS A 76 -8.01 4.47 -24.75
N ARG A 77 -7.10 5.15 -24.04
CA ARG A 77 -5.68 5.22 -24.41
C ARG A 77 -4.80 5.11 -23.18
N LEU A 78 -3.53 4.86 -23.41
CA LEU A 78 -2.51 4.99 -22.37
C LEU A 78 -2.41 6.48 -21.98
N VAL A 79 -2.43 6.72 -20.67
CA VAL A 79 -2.29 8.04 -20.04
C VAL A 79 -0.98 8.02 -19.25
N ASP A 80 -0.11 9.00 -19.51
CA ASP A 80 1.09 9.20 -18.70
C ASP A 80 0.70 9.83 -17.36
N MET A 81 1.28 9.33 -16.27
CA MET A 81 1.04 9.85 -14.92
C MET A 81 1.37 11.34 -14.79
N ASN A 82 2.29 11.86 -15.60
CA ASN A 82 2.65 13.28 -15.64
C ASN A 82 1.54 14.18 -16.23
N GLU A 83 0.54 13.59 -16.89
CA GLU A 83 -0.64 14.34 -17.36
C GLU A 83 -1.62 14.65 -16.21
N ILE A 84 -1.49 13.98 -15.06
CA ILE A 84 -2.29 14.24 -13.86
C ILE A 84 -1.51 15.22 -13.00
N SER A 85 -1.73 16.51 -13.24
CA SER A 85 -1.11 17.58 -12.46
C SER A 85 -1.78 17.76 -11.10
N GLU A 86 -1.08 18.46 -10.21
CA GLU A 86 -1.68 19.23 -9.10
C GLU A 86 -2.53 20.39 -9.61
#